data_AF-A0A1F2X2I7-F1
#
_entry.id   AF-A0A1F2X2I7-F1
#
_cell.length_a   1.000
_cell.length_b   1.000
_cell.length_c   1.000
_cell.angle_alpha   90.00
_cell.angle_beta   90.00
_cell.angle_gamma   90.00
#
_symmetry.space_group_name_H-M   'P 1'
#
loop_
_entity.id
_entity.type
_entity.pdbx_description
1 polymer ?
#
loop_
_entity_poly.entity_id
_entity_poly.type
_entity_poly.pdbx_seq_one_letter_code
_entity_poly.pdbx_strand_id
1 'polypeptide(L)'
;MIDGHQQRRALTAAQQALEALDAGDAAGAIAAAGRAAELDQVGLFASLSAEVAAAAAAMGTEGRVRPERWAAISAALGPGPLGAYADERATAV
;
A
#
# COMPACT_ATOMS: atom_id res chain seq x y z
N MET A 1 -16.67 9.93 16.37
CA MET A 1 -16.67 11.02 15.36
C MET A 1 -15.34 10.90 14.64
N ILE A 2 -15.34 10.89 13.30
CA ILE A 2 -14.10 10.72 12.53
C ILE A 2 -13.30 12.03 12.56
N ASP A 3 -12.04 11.96 12.96
CA ASP A 3 -11.09 13.07 12.83
C ASP A 3 -10.50 13.06 11.41
N GLY A 4 -10.94 14.00 10.58
CA GLY A 4 -10.49 14.14 9.20
C GLY A 4 -9.01 14.48 9.04
N HIS A 5 -8.35 15.08 10.04
CA HIS A 5 -6.90 15.30 9.98
C HIS A 5 -6.14 13.97 10.10
N GLN A 6 -6.55 13.12 11.04
CA GLN A 6 -5.94 11.81 11.21
C GLN A 6 -6.23 10.89 10.01
N GLN A 7 -7.46 10.89 9.46
CA GLN A 7 -7.74 10.10 8.25
C GLN A 7 -6.93 10.57 7.03
N ARG A 8 -6.69 11.88 6.88
CA ARG A 8 -5.78 12.39 5.83
C ARG A 8 -4.35 11.90 6.03
N ARG A 9 -3.87 11.82 7.27
CA ARG A 9 -2.54 11.25 7.57
C ARG A 9 -2.48 9.75 7.26
N ALA A 10 -3.56 9.01 7.50
CA ALA A 10 -3.66 7.61 7.11
C ALA A 10 -3.53 7.44 5.59
N LEU A 11 -4.25 8.27 4.82
CA LEU A 11 -4.16 8.31 3.35
C LEU A 11 -2.75 8.65 2.86
N THR A 12 -2.10 9.66 3.45
CA THR A 12 -0.72 10.02 3.10
C THR A 12 0.25 8.87 3.40
N ALA A 13 0.09 8.17 4.53
CA ALA A 13 0.92 7.02 4.87
C ALA A 13 0.70 5.84 3.91
N ALA A 14 -0.54 5.60 3.49
CA ALA A 14 -0.85 4.58 2.49
C ALA A 14 -0.18 4.91 1.14
N GLN A 15 -0.25 6.17 0.70
CA GLN A 15 0.43 6.61 -0.52
C GLN A 15 1.95 6.42 -0.42
N GLN A 16 2.56 6.82 0.69
CA GLN A 16 4.00 6.62 0.94
C GLN A 16 4.40 5.15 0.88
N ALA A 17 3.55 4.22 1.32
CA ALA A 17 3.81 2.80 1.25
C ALA A 17 3.91 2.31 -0.21
N LEU A 18 2.99 2.78 -1.07
CA LEU A 18 2.98 2.42 -2.48
C LEU A 18 4.17 3.02 -3.24
N GLU A 19 4.53 4.27 -2.95
CA GLU A 19 5.71 4.91 -3.52
C GLU A 19 7.00 4.20 -3.10
N ALA A 20 7.11 3.79 -1.84
CA ALA A 20 8.27 3.03 -1.36
C ALA A 20 8.38 1.66 -2.02
N LEU A 21 7.26 0.93 -2.21
CA LEU A 21 7.24 -0.32 -2.97
C LEU A 21 7.73 -0.13 -4.42
N ASP A 22 7.25 0.93 -5.08
CA ASP A 22 7.63 1.27 -6.46
C ASP A 22 9.14 1.62 -6.57
N ALA A 23 9.67 2.27 -5.53
CA ALA A 23 11.08 2.64 -5.43
C ALA A 23 12.01 1.49 -5.02
N GLY A 24 11.49 0.30 -4.69
CA GLY A 24 12.32 -0.81 -4.21
C GLY A 24 12.56 -0.83 -2.69
N ASP A 25 12.00 0.12 -1.94
CA ASP A 25 12.20 0.27 -0.49
C ASP A 25 11.19 -0.56 0.32
N ALA A 26 11.48 -1.86 0.45
CA ALA A 26 10.67 -2.82 1.19
C ALA A 26 10.44 -2.41 2.66
N ALA A 27 11.48 -1.91 3.34
CA ALA A 27 11.38 -1.55 4.76
C ALA A 27 10.54 -0.29 4.97
N GLY A 28 10.76 0.74 4.14
CA GLY A 28 9.97 1.97 4.14
C GLY A 28 8.50 1.70 3.81
N ALA A 29 8.23 0.81 2.86
CA ALA A 29 6.88 0.40 2.49
C ALA A 29 6.12 -0.22 3.67
N ILE A 30 6.73 -1.21 4.35
CA ILE A 30 6.13 -1.87 5.51
C ILE A 30 5.84 -0.85 6.63
N ALA A 31 6.81 0.02 6.94
CA ALA A 31 6.64 1.02 7.99
C ALA A 31 5.55 2.05 7.66
N ALA A 32 5.42 2.46 6.39
CA ALA A 32 4.37 3.37 5.95
C ALA A 32 2.99 2.72 5.97
N ALA A 33 2.87 1.46 5.53
CA ALA A 33 1.60 0.73 5.56
C ALA A 33 1.13 0.44 6.99
N GLY A 34 2.04 0.12 7.91
CA GLY A 34 1.74 0.01 9.34
C GLY A 34 1.17 1.31 9.91
N ARG A 35 1.82 2.45 9.63
CA ARG A 35 1.33 3.78 10.04
C ARG A 35 -0.04 4.11 9.43
N ALA A 36 -0.30 3.70 8.19
CA ALA A 36 -1.60 3.88 7.56
C ALA A 36 -2.70 3.13 8.34
N ALA A 37 -2.45 1.87 8.70
CA ALA A 37 -3.38 1.06 9.47
C ALA A 37 -3.59 1.59 10.92
N GLU A 38 -2.54 2.09 11.57
CA GLU A 38 -2.63 2.68 12.92
C GLU A 38 -3.46 3.97 12.95
N LEU A 39 -3.38 4.79 11.89
CA LEU A 39 -4.07 6.06 11.79
C LEU A 39 -5.49 5.94 11.22
N ASP A 40 -5.83 4.78 10.69
CA ASP A 40 -7.10 4.54 10.02
C ASP A 40 -8.24 4.35 11.02
N GLN A 41 -9.19 5.27 11.00
CA GLN A 41 -10.33 5.24 11.92
C GLN A 41 -11.52 4.43 11.39
N VAL A 42 -11.49 4.04 10.11
CA VAL A 42 -12.64 3.43 9.43
C VAL A 42 -12.35 2.02 8.90
N GLY A 43 -11.13 1.51 9.09
CA GLY A 43 -10.74 0.16 8.68
C GLY A 43 -10.49 0.01 7.18
N LEU A 44 -10.34 1.11 6.44
CA LEU A 44 -10.02 1.12 5.01
C LEU A 44 -8.64 0.50 4.69
N PHE A 45 -7.64 0.65 5.57
CA PHE A 45 -6.27 0.21 5.35
C PHE A 45 -5.88 -1.01 6.20
N ALA A 46 -6.85 -1.67 6.83
CA ALA A 46 -6.58 -2.81 7.70
C ALA A 46 -5.87 -3.97 6.98
N SER A 47 -6.25 -4.25 5.73
CA SER A 47 -5.64 -5.29 4.88
C SER A 47 -4.38 -4.82 4.15
N LEU A 48 -4.17 -3.51 4.01
CA LEU A 48 -3.06 -2.93 3.23
C LEU A 48 -1.70 -3.35 3.79
N SER A 49 -1.55 -3.36 5.12
CA SER A 49 -0.28 -3.71 5.78
C SER A 49 0.17 -5.14 5.46
N ALA A 50 -0.76 -6.09 5.41
CA ALA A 50 -0.48 -7.49 5.10
C ALA A 50 -0.07 -7.67 3.63
N GLU A 51 -0.79 -7.03 2.70
CA GLU A 51 -0.46 -7.10 1.27
C GLU A 51 0.88 -6.42 0.95
N VAL A 52 1.16 -5.27 1.58
CA VAL A 52 2.46 -4.58 1.43
C VAL A 52 3.60 -5.45 1.98
N ALA A 53 3.41 -6.10 3.13
CA ALA A 53 4.43 -7.01 3.67
C ALA A 53 4.68 -8.21 2.75
N ALA A 54 3.62 -8.78 2.14
CA ALA A 54 3.75 -9.88 1.19
C ALA A 54 4.44 -9.45 -0.11
N ALA A 55 4.14 -8.25 -0.62
CA ALA A 55 4.81 -7.66 -1.77
C ALA A 55 6.30 -7.41 -1.48
N ALA A 56 6.60 -6.79 -0.33
CA ALA A 56 7.96 -6.51 0.13
C ALA A 56 8.80 -7.79 0.29
N ALA A 57 8.22 -8.86 0.84
CA ALA A 57 8.90 -10.15 0.95
C ALA A 57 9.25 -10.75 -0.42
N ALA A 58 8.37 -10.60 -1.41
CA ALA A 58 8.60 -11.06 -2.78
C ALA A 58 9.64 -10.21 -3.54
N MET A 59 9.82 -8.94 -3.16
CA MET A 59 10.87 -8.09 -3.75
C MET A 59 12.28 -8.57 -3.41
N GLY A 60 12.50 -9.15 -2.22
CA GLY A 60 13.82 -9.63 -1.80
C GLY A 60 14.45 -10.65 -2.75
N THR A 61 13.64 -11.37 -3.52
CA THR A 61 14.10 -12.35 -4.51
C THR A 61 14.29 -11.79 -5.92
N GLU A 62 13.62 -10.70 -6.28
CA GLU A 62 13.53 -10.20 -7.67
C GLU A 62 13.94 -8.74 -7.85
N GLY A 63 14.18 -8.01 -6.76
CA GLY A 63 14.47 -6.58 -6.75
C GLY A 63 13.28 -5.68 -7.11
N ARG A 64 12.10 -6.26 -7.41
CA ARG A 64 10.88 -5.53 -7.79
C ARG A 64 9.63 -6.25 -7.33
N VAL A 65 8.53 -5.50 -7.21
CA VAL A 65 7.21 -6.05 -6.92
C VAL A 65 6.64 -6.70 -8.18
N ARG A 66 6.16 -7.93 -8.07
CA ARG A 66 5.49 -8.63 -9.17
C ARG A 66 4.12 -8.02 -9.50
N PRO A 67 3.67 -8.07 -10.76
CA PRO A 67 2.34 -7.61 -11.15
C PRO A 67 1.20 -8.24 -10.33
N GLU A 68 1.29 -9.53 -9.99
CA GLU A 68 0.26 -10.20 -9.17
C GLU A 68 0.13 -9.60 -7.76
N ARG A 69 1.23 -9.09 -7.20
CA ARG A 69 1.24 -8.43 -5.88
C ARG A 69 0.62 -7.04 -5.95
N TRP A 70 0.87 -6.31 -7.04
CA TRP A 70 0.19 -5.04 -7.30
C TRP A 70 -1.32 -5.23 -7.44
N ALA A 71 -1.79 -6.30 -8.09
CA ALA A 71 -3.21 -6.61 -8.19
C ALA A 71 -3.86 -6.89 -6.82
N ALA A 72 -3.16 -7.62 -5.94
CA ALA A 72 -3.64 -7.88 -4.58
C ALA A 72 -3.74 -6.60 -3.73
N ILE A 73 -2.75 -5.70 -3.85
CA ILE A 73 -2.78 -4.39 -3.20
C ILE A 73 -3.94 -3.54 -3.73
N SER A 74 -4.16 -3.51 -5.05
CA SER A 74 -5.30 -2.81 -5.67
C SER A 74 -6.63 -3.32 -5.10
N ALA A 75 -6.81 -4.65 -5.04
CA ALA A 75 -8.01 -5.26 -4.47
C ALA A 75 -8.22 -4.91 -2.99
N ALA A 76 -7.15 -4.83 -2.19
CA ALA A 76 -7.22 -4.45 -0.79
C ALA A 76 -7.60 -2.98 -0.58
N LEU A 77 -7.14 -2.08 -1.45
CA LEU A 77 -7.46 -0.65 -1.41
C LEU A 77 -8.87 -0.35 -1.94
N GLY A 78 -9.38 -1.21 -2.82
CA GLY A 78 -10.67 -1.01 -3.47
C GLY A 78 -10.67 0.18 -4.44
N PRO A 79 -11.86 0.67 -4.85
CA PRO A 79 -11.96 1.76 -5.81
C PRO A 79 -11.43 3.08 -5.22
N GLY A 80 -10.57 3.76 -5.98
CA GLY A 80 -10.01 5.05 -5.58
C GLY A 80 -8.65 5.31 -6.25
N PRO A 81 -8.05 6.49 -6.03
CA PRO A 81 -6.79 6.86 -6.67
C PRO A 81 -5.63 5.94 -6.29
N LEU A 82 -5.57 5.47 -5.04
CA LEU A 82 -4.52 4.54 -4.60
C LEU A 82 -4.71 3.13 -5.18
N GLY A 83 -5.95 2.65 -5.28
CA GLY A 83 -6.27 1.39 -5.93
C GLY A 83 -5.93 1.44 -7.42
N ALA A 84 -6.31 2.51 -8.11
CA ALA A 84 -5.97 2.73 -9.52
C ALA A 84 -4.46 2.78 -9.76
N TYR A 85 -3.70 3.48 -8.89
CA TYR A 85 -2.24 3.51 -8.95
C TYR A 85 -1.62 2.10 -8.88
N ALA A 86 -2.13 1.25 -7.98
CA ALA A 86 -1.68 -0.14 -7.87
C ALA A 86 -2.11 -0.98 -9.08
N ASP A 87 -3.31 -0.76 -9.62
CA ASP A 87 -3.81 -1.44 -10.81
C ASP A 87 -2.99 -1.13 -12.07
N GLU A 88 -2.59 0.12 -12.25
CA GLU A 88 -1.68 0.54 -13.34
C GLU A 88 -0.35 -0.24 -13.29
N ARG A 89 0.19 -0.48 -12.09
CA ARG A 89 1.42 -1.26 -11.92
C ARG A 89 1.23 -2.76 -12.09
N ALA A 90 0.02 -3.25 -11.82
CA ALA A 90 -0.33 -4.64 -12.10
C ALA A 90 -0.46 -4.91 -13.61
N THR A 91 -0.70 -3.88 -14.42
CA THR A 91 -0.94 -3.99 -15.87
C THR A 91 0.21 -3.45 -16.72
N ALA A 92 1.19 -2.76 -16.13
CA ALA A 92 2.42 -2.35 -16.79
C ALA A 92 3.30 -3.58 -17.12
N VAL A 93 3.18 -4.07 -18.35
CA VAL A 93 3.97 -5.17 -18.93
C VAL A 93 5.18 -4.62 -19.69
#